data_AF-A0A5S3PEX1-F1
#
_entry.id   AF-A0A5S3PEX1-F1
#
_cell.length_a   1.000
_cell.length_b   1.000
_cell.length_c   1.000
_cell.angle_alpha   90.00
_cell.angle_beta   90.00
_cell.angle_gamma   90.00
#
_symmetry.space_group_name_H-M   'P 1'
#
loop_
_entity.id
_entity.type
_entity.pdbx_description
1 polymer ?
#
loop_
_entity_poly.entity_id
_entity_poly.type
_entity_poly.pdbx_seq_one_letter_code
_entity_poly.pdbx_strand_id
1 'polypeptide(L)'
;MTDPRIERTEGNDAIYRYIRSEIQFELSLINARVNWLVTSQAFLFVPLTLGARAGGIGASVYYPVIPVLGVMICGLVLISVLAAVWRSHQWRKKAKQGDYSGEDSFATFDIVVPHQPLIPTMGLIGGLGVPVALVSVWIWLLMAPPGV
;
A
#
# COMPACT_ATOMS: atom_id res chain seq x y z
N MET A 1 1.55 30.52 -28.48
CA MET A 1 1.24 29.76 -27.26
C MET A 1 2.53 29.13 -26.79
N THR A 2 3.19 29.79 -25.85
CA THR A 2 4.48 29.40 -25.29
C THR A 2 4.27 28.27 -24.30
N ASP A 3 4.75 27.10 -24.68
CA ASP A 3 5.01 25.94 -23.81
C ASP A 3 5.80 26.42 -22.57
N PRO A 4 5.28 26.31 -21.34
CA PRO A 4 5.99 26.74 -20.14
C PRO A 4 7.14 25.76 -19.88
N ARG A 5 8.24 25.97 -20.60
CA ARG A 5 9.50 25.24 -20.39
C ARG A 5 10.05 25.68 -19.05
N ILE A 6 9.86 24.81 -18.05
CA ILE A 6 10.43 24.94 -16.72
C ILE A 6 11.92 25.24 -16.85
N GLU A 7 12.33 26.38 -16.31
CA GLU A 7 13.74 26.74 -16.25
C GLU A 7 14.44 25.80 -15.25
N ARG A 8 15.43 25.05 -15.73
CA ARG A 8 16.26 24.19 -14.89
C ARG A 8 17.14 25.06 -14.01
N THR A 9 16.66 25.38 -12.82
CA THR A 9 17.41 26.04 -11.76
C THR A 9 17.81 25.03 -10.69
N GLU A 10 18.90 25.28 -9.97
CA GLU A 10 19.35 24.39 -8.88
C GLU A 10 18.27 24.18 -7.80
N GLY A 11 17.45 25.20 -7.54
CA GLY A 11 16.31 25.13 -6.62
C GLY A 11 15.23 24.16 -7.09
N ASN A 12 14.88 24.20 -8.38
CA ASN A 12 13.89 23.28 -8.97
C ASN A 12 14.38 21.83 -8.94
N ASP A 13 15.67 21.60 -9.19
CA ASP A 13 16.28 20.27 -9.11
C ASP A 13 16.36 19.73 -7.67
N ALA A 14 16.53 20.60 -6.67
CA ALA A 14 16.49 20.22 -5.25
C ALA A 14 15.07 19.80 -4.82
N ILE A 15 14.05 20.58 -5.17
CA ILE A 15 12.63 20.26 -4.88
C ILE A 15 12.24 18.94 -5.55
N TYR A 16 12.65 18.73 -6.81
CA TYR A 16 12.39 17.48 -7.52
C TYR A 16 13.01 16.27 -6.82
N ARG A 17 14.30 16.37 -6.43
CA ARG A 17 14.97 15.28 -5.71
C ARG A 17 14.28 14.95 -4.39
N TYR A 18 13.81 15.97 -3.67
CA TYR A 18 13.06 15.80 -2.42
C TYR A 18 11.72 15.08 -2.63
N ILE A 19 10.91 15.52 -3.59
CA ILE A 19 9.62 14.87 -3.90
C ILE A 19 9.85 13.42 -4.35
N ARG A 20 10.87 13.18 -5.18
CA ARG A 20 11.22 11.84 -5.64
C ARG A 20 11.66 10.94 -4.49
N SER A 21 12.47 11.44 -3.56
CA SER A 21 12.90 10.66 -2.40
C SER A 21 11.73 10.31 -1.48
N GLU A 22 10.80 11.24 -1.26
CA GLU A 22 9.61 10.99 -0.43
C GLU A 22 8.71 9.91 -1.04
N ILE A 23 8.47 9.96 -2.36
CA ILE A 23 7.70 8.94 -3.07
C ILE A 23 8.39 7.56 -3.01
N GLN A 24 9.71 7.51 -3.18
CA GLN A 24 10.48 6.26 -3.10
C GLN A 24 10.46 5.69 -1.68
N PHE A 25 10.53 6.55 -0.67
CA PHE A 25 10.42 6.17 0.74
C PHE A 25 9.06 5.55 1.04
N GLU A 26 7.97 6.19 0.62
CA GLU A 26 6.60 5.65 0.80
C GLU A 26 6.42 4.30 0.07
N LEU A 27 6.96 4.15 -1.13
CA LEU A 27 6.89 2.88 -1.87
C LEU A 27 7.68 1.77 -1.17
N SER A 28 8.86 2.08 -0.65
CA SER A 28 9.67 1.15 0.15
C SER A 28 8.93 0.71 1.42
N LEU A 29 8.28 1.65 2.12
CA LEU A 29 7.46 1.36 3.29
C LEU A 29 6.27 0.45 2.96
N ILE A 30 5.57 0.68 1.84
CA ILE A 30 4.48 -0.20 1.38
C ILE A 30 5.01 -1.61 1.16
N ASN A 31 6.12 -1.77 0.43
CA ASN A 31 6.71 -3.09 0.18
C ASN A 31 7.11 -3.80 1.47
N ALA A 32 7.75 -3.09 2.40
CA ALA A 32 8.11 -3.66 3.70
C ALA A 32 6.85 -4.14 4.46
N ARG A 33 5.80 -3.33 4.53
CA ARG A 33 4.54 -3.67 5.21
C ARG A 33 3.85 -4.89 4.59
N VAL A 34 3.82 -4.97 3.25
CA VAL A 34 3.26 -6.14 2.54
C VAL A 34 4.09 -7.39 2.81
N ASN A 35 5.42 -7.29 2.83
CA ASN A 35 6.27 -8.44 3.13
C ASN A 35 6.09 -8.94 4.58
N TRP A 36 6.01 -8.02 5.54
CA TRP A 36 5.66 -8.33 6.92
C TRP A 36 4.28 -9.00 7.02
N LEU A 37 3.30 -8.49 6.27
CA LEU A 37 1.97 -9.09 6.21
C LEU A 37 2.05 -10.54 5.73
N VAL A 38 2.66 -10.79 4.57
CA VAL A 38 2.76 -12.13 3.99
C VAL A 38 3.43 -13.09 4.96
N THR A 39 4.51 -12.65 5.62
CA THR A 39 5.21 -13.43 6.63
C THR A 39 4.29 -13.77 7.81
N SER A 40 3.60 -12.78 8.38
CA SER A 40 2.64 -13.00 9.47
C SER A 40 1.49 -13.92 9.07
N GLN A 41 0.98 -13.80 7.85
CA GLN A 41 -0.09 -14.67 7.37
C GLN A 41 0.37 -16.12 7.22
N ALA A 42 1.59 -16.35 6.70
CA ALA A 42 2.15 -17.69 6.63
C ALA A 42 2.22 -18.35 8.02
N PHE A 43 2.64 -17.60 9.04
CA PHE A 43 2.64 -18.08 10.43
C PHE A 43 1.25 -18.41 10.97
N LEU A 44 0.20 -17.71 10.55
CA LEU A 44 -1.19 -18.01 10.94
C LEU A 44 -1.76 -19.23 10.19
N PHE A 45 -1.36 -19.45 8.93
CA PHE A 45 -1.79 -20.61 8.16
C PHE A 45 -1.18 -21.93 8.63
N VAL A 46 0.06 -21.94 9.11
CA VAL A 46 0.73 -23.15 9.62
C VAL A 46 -0.09 -23.90 10.69
N PRO A 47 -0.46 -23.30 11.84
CA PRO A 47 -1.23 -23.99 12.87
C PRO A 47 -2.63 -24.38 12.38
N LEU A 48 -3.26 -23.57 11.52
CA LEU A 48 -4.55 -23.87 10.91
C LEU A 48 -4.49 -25.17 10.08
N THR A 49 -3.47 -25.31 9.22
CA THR A 49 -3.29 -26.50 8.38
C THR A 49 -2.94 -27.75 9.20
N LEU A 50 -2.09 -27.62 10.22
CA LEU A 50 -1.77 -28.73 11.12
C LEU A 50 -2.99 -29.21 11.89
N GLY A 51 -3.77 -28.31 12.48
CA GLY A 51 -4.96 -28.72 13.22
C GLY A 51 -6.09 -29.22 12.33
N ALA A 52 -6.21 -28.73 11.09
CA ALA A 52 -7.17 -29.27 10.12
C ALA A 52 -6.84 -30.73 9.75
N ARG A 53 -5.55 -31.05 9.56
CA ARG A 53 -5.09 -32.43 9.30
C ARG A 53 -5.29 -33.36 10.51
N ALA A 54 -5.20 -32.83 11.72
CA ALA A 54 -5.42 -33.58 12.95
C ALA A 54 -6.91 -33.86 13.25
N GLY A 55 -7.84 -33.41 12.40
CA GLY A 55 -9.27 -33.73 12.48
C GLY A 55 -10.06 -33.04 13.60
N GLY A 56 -9.42 -32.17 14.40
CA GLY A 56 -10.01 -31.59 15.62
C GLY A 56 -10.09 -30.07 15.68
N ILE A 57 -9.54 -29.33 14.70
CA ILE A 57 -9.48 -27.87 14.82
C ILE A 57 -10.84 -27.20 14.66
N GLY A 58 -11.75 -27.73 13.82
CA GLY A 58 -13.08 -27.14 13.60
C GLY A 58 -13.95 -27.04 14.86
N ALA A 59 -13.71 -27.88 15.86
CA ALA A 59 -14.38 -27.85 17.17
C ALA A 59 -13.62 -27.05 18.25
N SER A 60 -12.44 -26.53 17.91
CA SER A 60 -11.57 -25.80 18.84
C SER A 60 -11.94 -24.32 18.90
N VAL A 61 -11.98 -23.75 20.11
CA VAL A 61 -12.22 -22.32 20.36
C VAL A 61 -11.17 -21.44 19.66
N TYR A 62 -9.99 -21.99 19.36
CA TYR A 62 -8.92 -21.27 18.66
C TYR A 62 -9.14 -21.16 17.15
N TYR A 63 -10.05 -21.95 16.57
CA TYR A 63 -10.33 -21.92 15.14
C TYR A 63 -10.82 -20.56 14.63
N PRO A 64 -11.82 -19.89 15.22
CA PRO A 64 -12.22 -18.55 14.77
C PRO A 64 -11.20 -17.46 15.12
N VAL A 65 -10.39 -17.66 16.16
CA VAL A 65 -9.40 -16.66 16.63
C VAL A 65 -8.31 -16.44 15.57
N ILE A 66 -7.84 -17.51 14.92
CA ILE A 66 -6.76 -17.42 13.93
C ILE A 66 -7.18 -16.59 12.70
N PRO A 67 -8.32 -16.87 12.02
CA PRO A 67 -8.82 -16.03 10.94
C PRO A 67 -9.17 -14.61 11.36
N VAL A 68 -9.75 -14.39 12.55
CA VAL A 68 -10.03 -13.03 13.03
C VAL A 68 -8.74 -12.23 13.17
N LEU A 69 -7.68 -12.81 13.74
CA LEU A 69 -6.36 -12.18 13.77
C LEU A 69 -5.82 -11.94 12.36
N GLY A 70 -5.99 -12.89 11.45
CA GLY A 70 -5.63 -12.75 10.03
C GLY A 70 -6.28 -11.53 9.37
N VAL A 71 -7.61 -11.39 9.52
CA VAL A 71 -8.38 -10.23 9.02
C VAL A 71 -7.91 -8.94 9.67
N MET A 72 -7.73 -8.91 10.99
CA MET A 72 -7.30 -7.72 11.73
C MET A 72 -5.94 -7.21 11.25
N ILE A 73 -4.95 -8.10 11.13
CA ILE A 73 -3.61 -7.73 10.66
C ILE A 73 -3.67 -7.24 9.20
N CYS A 74 -4.42 -7.92 8.33
CA CYS A 74 -4.60 -7.47 6.95
C CYS A 74 -5.27 -6.09 6.89
N GLY A 75 -6.29 -5.85 7.71
CA GLY A 75 -7.00 -4.56 7.79
C GLY A 75 -6.09 -3.42 8.22
N LEU A 76 -5.25 -3.64 9.25
CA LEU A 76 -4.27 -2.64 9.70
C LEU A 76 -3.26 -2.29 8.60
N VAL A 77 -2.74 -3.30 7.89
CA VAL A 77 -1.82 -3.08 6.77
C VAL A 77 -2.52 -2.37 5.62
N LEU A 78 -3.76 -2.74 5.30
CA LEU A 78 -4.56 -2.09 4.26
C LEU A 78 -4.76 -0.59 4.56
N ILE A 79 -5.12 -0.23 5.80
CA ILE A 79 -5.24 1.17 6.24
C ILE A 79 -3.91 1.90 6.09
N SER A 80 -2.81 1.26 6.49
CA SER A 80 -1.47 1.83 6.38
C SER A 80 -1.05 2.08 4.93
N VAL A 81 -1.35 1.15 4.02
CA VAL A 81 -1.11 1.30 2.57
C VAL A 81 -1.99 2.41 2.00
N LEU A 82 -3.29 2.45 2.34
CA LEU A 82 -4.21 3.50 1.91
C LEU A 82 -3.74 4.89 2.36
N ALA A 83 -3.23 5.01 3.58
CA ALA A 83 -2.66 6.27 4.09
C ALA A 83 -1.43 6.71 3.28
N ALA A 84 -0.51 5.81 2.95
CA ALA A 84 0.66 6.10 2.12
C ALA A 84 0.28 6.49 0.68
N VAL A 85 -0.72 5.82 0.11
CA VAL A 85 -1.26 6.13 -1.23
C VAL A 85 -1.93 7.51 -1.23
N TRP A 86 -2.74 7.80 -0.22
CA TRP A 86 -3.37 9.11 -0.08
C TRP A 86 -2.33 10.21 0.06
N ARG A 87 -1.32 10.02 0.92
CA ARG A 87 -0.21 10.96 1.08
C ARG A 87 0.50 11.19 -0.26
N SER A 88 0.86 10.12 -0.96
CA SER A 88 1.48 10.19 -2.29
C SER A 88 0.63 10.95 -3.31
N HIS A 89 -0.68 10.77 -3.27
CA HIS A 89 -1.61 11.51 -4.12
C HIS A 89 -1.69 13.00 -3.74
N GLN A 90 -1.67 13.33 -2.45
CA GLN A 90 -1.61 14.72 -1.98
C GLN A 90 -0.31 15.42 -2.42
N TRP A 91 0.85 14.76 -2.30
CA TRP A 91 2.13 15.30 -2.80
C TRP A 91 2.10 15.53 -4.31
N ARG A 92 1.53 14.60 -5.08
CA ARG A 92 1.31 14.79 -6.53
C ARG A 92 0.37 15.94 -6.85
N LYS A 93 -0.69 16.13 -6.06
CA LYS A 93 -1.63 17.25 -6.22
C LYS A 93 -0.95 18.59 -5.92
N LYS A 94 -0.18 18.68 -4.84
CA LYS A 94 0.60 19.87 -4.51
C LYS A 94 1.64 20.19 -5.59
N ALA A 95 2.33 19.19 -6.12
CA ALA A 95 3.28 19.36 -7.23
C ALA A 95 2.61 19.92 -8.50
N LYS A 96 1.37 19.49 -8.81
CA LYS A 96 0.60 20.02 -9.95
C LYS A 96 0.09 21.44 -9.74
N GLN A 97 -0.20 21.83 -8.50
CA GLN A 97 -0.79 23.13 -8.19
C GLN A 97 0.27 24.24 -7.98
N GLY A 98 1.56 23.91 -7.97
CA GLY A 98 2.66 24.88 -7.87
C GLY A 98 2.79 25.55 -6.49
N ASP A 99 1.98 25.15 -5.50
CA ASP A 99 1.92 25.75 -4.17
C ASP A 99 2.94 25.09 -3.24
N TYR A 100 4.23 25.36 -3.49
CA TYR A 100 5.34 24.94 -2.63
C TYR A 100 6.15 26.11 -2.06
N SER A 101 5.72 27.36 -2.23
CA SER A 101 6.36 28.50 -1.59
C SER A 101 5.33 29.34 -0.84
N GLY A 102 5.66 29.70 0.41
CA GLY A 102 5.31 31.05 0.85
C GLY A 102 5.80 32.03 -0.21
N GLU A 103 5.05 33.12 -0.39
CA GLU A 103 5.32 34.28 -1.27
C GLU A 103 6.51 34.13 -2.23
N ASP A 104 6.19 34.05 -3.52
CA ASP A 104 7.10 34.22 -4.67
C ASP A 104 7.85 32.96 -5.15
N SER A 105 7.17 32.09 -5.90
CA SER A 105 7.58 31.70 -7.26
C SER A 105 6.65 30.62 -7.83
N PHE A 106 5.86 30.99 -8.85
CA PHE A 106 5.03 30.06 -9.60
C PHE A 106 5.89 29.22 -10.56
N ALA A 107 6.16 27.97 -10.20
CA ALA A 107 6.62 26.95 -11.15
C ALA A 107 5.65 25.76 -11.10
N THR A 108 4.77 25.69 -12.11
CA THR A 108 3.95 24.50 -12.34
C THR A 108 4.90 23.38 -12.77
N PHE A 109 5.20 22.43 -11.88
CA PHE A 109 6.03 21.26 -12.21
C PHE A 109 5.25 20.29 -13.10
N ASP A 110 5.20 20.56 -14.40
CA ASP A 110 4.54 19.72 -15.42
C ASP A 110 5.34 18.44 -15.73
N ILE A 111 6.63 18.39 -15.35
CA ILE A 111 7.58 17.38 -15.88
C ILE A 111 7.48 15.97 -15.26
N VAL A 112 6.66 15.72 -14.23
CA VAL A 112 6.67 14.41 -13.55
C VAL A 112 5.29 13.89 -13.17
N VAL A 113 4.28 14.17 -13.98
CA VAL A 113 3.19 13.20 -14.08
C VAL A 113 3.72 12.12 -15.02
N PRO A 114 3.92 10.86 -14.59
CA PRO A 114 4.26 9.81 -15.54
C PRO A 114 3.18 9.82 -16.63
N HIS A 115 3.59 10.11 -17.87
CA HIS A 115 2.70 10.13 -19.05
C HIS A 115 1.95 8.81 -19.22
N GLN A 116 2.42 7.75 -18.56
CA GLN A 116 1.78 6.45 -18.48
C GLN A 116 1.27 6.20 -17.05
N PRO A 117 -0.06 6.28 -16.82
CA PRO A 117 -0.65 5.97 -15.52
C PRO A 117 -0.46 4.51 -15.10
N LEU A 118 -0.02 3.64 -16.02
CA LEU A 118 0.10 2.20 -15.82
C LEU A 118 1.10 1.81 -14.71
N ILE A 119 2.26 2.47 -14.67
CA ILE A 119 3.33 2.14 -13.72
C ILE A 119 2.91 2.37 -12.26
N PRO A 120 2.35 3.54 -11.88
CA PRO A 120 1.83 3.73 -10.52
C PRO A 120 0.63 2.82 -10.20
N THR A 121 -0.23 2.48 -11.16
CA THR A 121 -1.32 1.53 -10.93
C THR A 121 -0.83 0.10 -10.68
N MET A 122 0.24 -0.34 -11.34
CA MET A 122 0.82 -1.67 -11.10
C MET A 122 1.43 -1.79 -9.69
N GLY A 123 2.05 -0.72 -9.19
CA GLY A 123 2.53 -0.68 -7.79
C GLY A 123 1.39 -0.74 -6.77
N LEU A 124 0.24 -0.13 -7.09
CA LEU A 124 -0.97 -0.20 -6.26
C LEU A 124 -1.57 -1.61 -6.23
N ILE A 125 -1.54 -2.33 -7.35
CA ILE A 125 -2.06 -3.71 -7.42
C ILE A 125 -1.30 -4.62 -6.45
N GLY A 126 0.03 -4.51 -6.36
CA GLY A 126 0.81 -5.27 -5.38
C GLY A 126 0.51 -4.88 -3.93
N GLY A 127 0.44 -3.56 -3.66
CA GLY A 127 0.21 -3.02 -2.32
C GLY A 127 -1.18 -3.30 -1.74
N LEU A 128 -2.22 -3.22 -2.58
CA LEU A 128 -3.63 -3.42 -2.19
C LEU A 128 -4.10 -4.84 -2.45
N GLY A 129 -3.67 -5.45 -3.55
CA GLY A 129 -4.16 -6.76 -3.99
C GLY A 129 -3.80 -7.87 -3.00
N VAL A 130 -2.58 -7.86 -2.44
CA VAL A 130 -2.14 -8.87 -1.48
C VAL A 130 -2.98 -8.82 -0.18
N PRO A 131 -3.13 -7.69 0.52
CA PRO A 131 -4.02 -7.61 1.68
C PRO A 131 -5.48 -7.97 1.37
N VAL A 132 -6.03 -7.51 0.25
CA VAL A 132 -7.43 -7.80 -0.13
C VAL A 132 -7.66 -9.29 -0.38
N ALA A 133 -6.74 -9.95 -1.10
CA ALA A 133 -6.81 -11.39 -1.33
C ALA A 133 -6.77 -12.17 0.00
N LEU A 134 -5.88 -11.80 0.91
CA LEU A 134 -5.76 -12.45 2.22
C LEU A 134 -7.00 -12.24 3.09
N VAL A 135 -7.56 -11.02 3.15
CA VAL A 135 -8.84 -10.76 3.84
C VAL A 135 -9.94 -11.65 3.27
N SER A 136 -10.02 -11.76 1.95
CA SER A 136 -11.04 -12.57 1.27
C SER A 136 -10.93 -14.05 1.66
N VAL A 137 -9.70 -14.59 1.72
CA VAL A 137 -9.44 -15.96 2.16
C VAL A 137 -9.85 -16.18 3.61
N TRP A 138 -9.52 -15.24 4.52
CA TRP A 138 -9.89 -15.39 5.93
C TRP A 138 -11.39 -15.26 6.18
N ILE A 139 -12.08 -14.35 5.48
CA ILE A 139 -13.54 -14.23 5.53
C ILE A 139 -14.17 -15.53 5.01
N TRP A 140 -13.65 -16.08 3.90
CA TRP A 140 -14.14 -17.34 3.35
C TRP A 140 -13.96 -18.49 4.35
N LEU A 141 -12.81 -18.60 5.02
CA LEU A 141 -12.59 -19.60 6.07
C LEU A 141 -13.52 -19.43 7.27
N LEU A 142 -13.84 -18.19 7.67
CA LEU A 142 -14.82 -17.92 8.73
C LEU A 142 -16.24 -18.33 8.33
N MET A 143 -16.60 -18.18 7.07
CA MET A 143 -17.92 -18.54 6.54
C MET A 143 -18.07 -20.04 6.24
N ALA A 144 -16.98 -20.71 5.84
CA ALA A 144 -16.94 -22.12 5.47
C ALA A 144 -15.84 -22.86 6.27
N PRO A 145 -16.05 -23.12 7.57
CA PRO A 145 -15.09 -23.86 8.38
C PRO A 145 -14.86 -25.28 7.83
N PRO A 146 -13.60 -25.75 7.71
CA PRO A 146 -13.31 -27.12 7.31
C PRO A 146 -13.75 -28.06 8.42
N GLY A 147 -14.86 -28.78 8.19
CA GLY A 147 -15.46 -29.69 9.17
C GLY A 147 -16.98 -29.66 9.28
N VAL A 148 -17.68 -28.82 8.50
CA VAL A 148 -19.08 -29.05 8.12
C VAL A 148 -19.17 -29.88 6.84
#